data_AF-A0A1A8FF25-F1
#
_entry.id   AF-A0A1A8FF25-F1
#
_cell.length_a   1.000
_cell.length_b   1.000
_cell.length_c   1.000
_cell.angle_alpha   90.00
_cell.angle_beta   90.00
_cell.angle_gamma   90.00
#
_symmetry.space_group_name_H-M   'P 1'
#
loop_
_entity.id
_entity.type
_entity.pdbx_description
1 polymer ?
#
loop_
_entity_poly.entity_id
_entity_poly.type
_entity_poly.pdbx_seq_one_letter_code
_entity_poly.pdbx_strand_id
1 'polypeptide(L)'
;TAFLLAEPQGFPESLDYSEFFELINKFTQVHRNCFLLLFATFSGKGQLQTLTEIQSRFFGSNLRILPVQNAVDVVRGMLAIAKAT
;
A
#
# COMPACT_ATOMS: atom_id res chain seq x y z
N THR A 1 -13.01 -8.63 0.18
CA THR A 1 -12.00 -7.58 0.37
C THR A 1 -10.62 -8.14 0.07
N ALA A 2 -9.75 -7.38 -0.59
CA ALA A 2 -8.39 -7.81 -0.93
C ALA A 2 -7.35 -6.89 -0.28
N PHE A 3 -6.19 -7.46 0.06
CA PHE A 3 -5.10 -6.76 0.71
C PHE A 3 -3.80 -6.99 -0.04
N LEU A 4 -3.01 -5.93 -0.20
CA LEU A 4 -1.65 -5.98 -0.73
C LEU A 4 -0.73 -5.36 0.33
N LEU A 5 0.22 -6.15 0.84
CA LEU A 5 1.26 -5.64 1.73
C LEU A 5 2.45 -5.19 0.89
N ALA A 6 2.83 -3.93 1.02
CA ALA A 6 3.94 -3.33 0.30
C ALA A 6 4.92 -2.69 1.27
N GLU A 7 6.20 -3.01 1.13
CA GLU A 7 7.28 -2.39 1.88
C GLU A 7 8.20 -1.64 0.90
N PRO A 8 8.07 -0.32 0.76
CA PRO A 8 8.87 0.45 -0.20
C PRO A 8 10.39 0.35 0.01
N GLN A 9 10.85 -0.03 1.21
CA GLN A 9 12.28 -0.25 1.51
C GLN A 9 12.73 -1.72 1.38
N GLY A 10 11.79 -2.66 1.24
CA GLY A 10 12.08 -4.09 1.09
C GLY A 10 12.16 -4.55 -0.37
N PHE A 11 11.88 -3.65 -1.32
CA PHE A 11 12.11 -3.92 -2.72
C PHE A 11 13.63 -3.97 -2.97
N PRO A 12 14.17 -5.03 -3.60
CA PRO A 12 15.57 -5.04 -3.99
C PRO A 12 15.85 -3.79 -4.85
N GLU A 13 17.07 -3.27 -4.83
CA GLU A 13 17.48 -2.14 -5.70
C GLU A 13 17.16 -2.39 -7.19
N SER A 14 16.92 -3.64 -7.57
CA SER A 14 16.50 -4.10 -8.89
C SER A 14 15.00 -4.00 -9.20
N LEU A 15 14.11 -3.83 -8.20
CA LEU A 15 12.69 -3.62 -8.44
C LEU A 15 12.49 -2.15 -8.77
N ASP A 16 12.46 -1.89 -10.07
CA ASP A 16 12.27 -0.55 -10.60
C ASP A 16 10.98 0.04 -10.02
N TYR A 17 11.00 1.32 -9.64
CA TYR A 17 9.85 2.03 -9.07
C TYR A 17 8.61 1.90 -9.99
N SER A 18 8.84 1.71 -11.29
CA SER A 18 7.83 1.38 -12.29
C SER A 18 7.10 0.06 -12.01
N GLU A 19 7.82 -1.02 -11.69
CA GLU A 19 7.22 -2.34 -11.44
C GLU A 19 6.32 -2.34 -10.20
N PHE A 20 6.72 -1.59 -9.16
CA PHE A 20 5.90 -1.40 -7.97
C PHE A 20 4.55 -0.76 -8.31
N PHE A 21 4.56 0.31 -9.10
CA PHE A 21 3.33 0.97 -9.53
C PHE A 21 2.50 0.12 -10.49
N GLU A 22 3.13 -0.66 -11.37
CA GLU A 22 2.40 -1.63 -12.20
C GLU A 22 1.68 -2.70 -11.37
N LEU A 23 2.33 -3.20 -10.32
CA LEU A 23 1.72 -4.18 -9.42
C LEU A 23 0.49 -3.60 -8.73
N ILE A 24 0.58 -2.37 -8.20
CA ILE A 24 -0.57 -1.69 -7.62
C ILE A 24 -1.68 -1.48 -8.66
N ASN A 25 -1.33 -1.07 -9.89
CA ASN A 25 -2.30 -0.87 -10.96
C ASN A 25 -3.03 -2.17 -11.36
N LYS A 26 -2.30 -3.29 -11.48
CA LYS A 26 -2.93 -4.60 -11.72
C LYS A 26 -3.85 -4.99 -10.56
N PHE A 27 -3.42 -4.74 -9.33
CA PHE A 27 -4.21 -5.03 -8.14
C PHE A 27 -5.52 -4.23 -8.08
N THR A 28 -5.50 -2.93 -8.42
CA THR A 28 -6.70 -2.09 -8.45
C THR A 28 -7.69 -2.49 -9.55
N GLN A 29 -7.18 -2.97 -10.70
CA GLN A 29 -8.00 -3.47 -11.80
C GLN A 29 -8.73 -4.77 -11.45
N VAL A 30 -8.10 -5.67 -10.71
CA VAL A 30 -8.69 -6.98 -10.35
C VAL A 30 -9.68 -6.87 -9.19
N HIS A 31 -9.45 -5.98 -8.22
CA HIS A 31 -10.19 -5.95 -6.96
C HIS A 31 -10.96 -4.64 -6.73
N ARG A 32 -12.30 -4.69 -6.78
CA ARG A 32 -13.17 -3.51 -6.52
C ARG A 32 -13.03 -2.90 -5.12
N ASN A 33 -12.76 -3.71 -4.09
CA ASN A 33 -12.55 -3.25 -2.73
C ASN A 33 -11.16 -3.71 -2.25
N CYS A 34 -10.17 -2.83 -2.41
CA CYS A 34 -8.77 -3.18 -2.27
C CYS A 34 -8.03 -2.22 -1.35
N PHE A 35 -7.16 -2.79 -0.51
CA PHE A 35 -6.41 -2.07 0.50
C PHE A 35 -4.92 -2.33 0.33
N LEU A 36 -4.14 -1.26 0.16
CA LEU A 36 -2.69 -1.28 0.20
C LEU A 36 -2.23 -1.05 1.64
N LEU A 37 -1.70 -2.09 2.26
CA LEU A 37 -1.02 -2.01 3.55
C LEU A 37 0.39 -1.51 3.27
N LEU A 38 0.65 -0.23 3.51
CA LEU A 38 1.95 0.37 3.24
C LEU A 38 2.81 0.30 4.51
N PHE A 39 3.77 -0.60 4.52
CA PHE A 39 4.72 -0.74 5.62
C PHE A 39 5.69 0.43 5.61
N ALA A 40 5.49 1.38 6.51
CA ALA A 40 6.22 2.65 6.55
C ALA A 40 6.56 3.02 7.99
N THR A 41 7.85 3.02 8.31
CA THR A 41 8.37 3.66 9.52
C THR A 41 8.53 5.15 9.22
N PHE A 42 7.49 5.98 9.44
CA PHE A 42 7.42 7.41 9.06
C PHE A 42 8.53 8.36 9.60
N SER A 43 9.67 7.82 10.00
CA SER A 43 10.88 8.44 10.49
C SER A 43 11.65 9.26 9.44
N GLY A 44 11.19 9.40 8.17
CA GLY A 44 11.97 10.06 7.11
C GLY A 44 11.19 10.66 5.94
N LYS A 45 11.79 11.66 5.26
CA LYS A 45 11.20 12.42 4.13
C LYS A 45 10.87 11.55 2.91
N GLY A 46 11.64 10.49 2.64
CA GLY A 46 11.45 9.64 1.46
C GLY A 46 10.14 8.84 1.48
N GLN A 47 9.69 8.39 2.65
CA GLN A 47 8.44 7.61 2.74
C GLN A 47 7.20 8.46 2.57
N LEU A 48 7.26 9.72 3.02
CA LEU A 48 6.20 10.69 2.76
C LEU A 48 6.07 10.97 1.26
N GLN A 49 7.20 11.01 0.54
CA GLN A 49 7.22 11.16 -0.92
C GLN A 49 6.58 9.96 -1.62
N THR A 50 6.95 8.72 -1.26
CA THR A 50 6.32 7.52 -1.82
C THR A 50 4.80 7.50 -1.59
N LEU A 51 4.34 7.83 -0.37
CA LEU A 51 2.91 7.92 -0.08
C LEU A 51 2.23 8.97 -0.95
N THR A 52 2.85 10.15 -1.10
CA THR A 52 2.33 11.25 -1.93
C THR A 52 2.25 10.85 -3.40
N GLU A 53 3.26 10.13 -3.91
CA GLU A 53 3.29 9.63 -5.28
C GLU A 53 2.20 8.57 -5.54
N ILE A 54 2.03 7.60 -4.63
CA ILE A 54 0.94 6.61 -4.72
C ILE A 54 -0.41 7.34 -4.73
N GLN A 55 -0.61 8.27 -3.79
CA GLN A 55 -1.86 9.03 -3.69
C GLN A 55 -2.14 9.85 -4.95
N SER A 56 -1.13 10.53 -5.50
CA SER A 56 -1.25 11.31 -6.73
C SER A 56 -1.60 10.42 -7.93
N ARG A 57 -0.92 9.28 -8.09
CA ARG A 57 -1.07 8.38 -9.25
C ARG A 57 -2.38 7.59 -9.24
N PHE A 58 -2.88 7.25 -8.05
CA PHE A 58 -4.12 6.47 -7.87
C PHE A 58 -5.27 7.31 -7.31
N PHE A 59 -5.18 8.63 -7.40
CA PHE A 59 -6.23 9.53 -6.95
C PHE A 59 -7.55 9.21 -7.68
N GLY A 60 -8.64 9.08 -6.92
CA GLY A 60 -9.95 8.72 -7.46
C GLY A 60 -10.10 7.25 -7.87
N SER A 61 -9.07 6.41 -7.73
CA SER A 61 -9.21 4.97 -7.88
C SER A 61 -9.90 4.32 -6.66
N ASN A 62 -10.16 3.03 -6.76
CA ASN A 62 -10.65 2.18 -5.68
C ASN A 62 -9.59 1.80 -4.62
N LEU A 63 -8.34 2.24 -4.80
CA LEU A 63 -7.24 1.95 -3.88
C LEU A 63 -7.38 2.71 -2.56
N ARG A 64 -7.41 1.98 -1.43
CA ARG A 64 -7.36 2.57 -0.09
C ARG A 64 -6.03 2.23 0.56
N ILE A 65 -5.34 3.21 1.11
CA ILE A 65 -4.01 3.01 1.70
C ILE A 65 -4.16 2.97 3.22
N LEU A 66 -3.66 1.90 3.83
CA LEU A 66 -3.53 1.77 5.27
C LEU A 66 -2.04 1.72 5.64
N PRO A 67 -1.48 2.81 6.20
CA PRO A 67 -0.12 2.77 6.66
C PRO A 67 0.01 1.92 7.93
N VAL A 68 1.08 1.11 7.99
CA VAL A 68 1.35 0.17 9.08
C VAL A 68 2.83 0.21 9.45
N GLN A 69 3.16 0.03 10.74
CA GLN A 69 4.55 0.17 11.23
C GLN A 69 5.15 -1.15 11.71
N ASN A 70 4.31 -2.16 11.96
CA ASN A 70 4.72 -3.46 12.45
C ASN A 70 3.65 -4.52 12.11
N ALA A 71 3.98 -5.80 12.36
CA ALA A 71 3.07 -6.91 12.08
C ALA A 71 1.75 -6.87 12.90
N VAL A 72 1.78 -6.29 14.11
CA VAL A 72 0.56 -6.14 14.93
C VAL A 72 -0.40 -5.16 14.28
N ASP A 73 0.11 -4.04 13.74
CA ASP A 73 -0.69 -3.05 13.01
C ASP A 73 -1.28 -3.63 11.74
N VAL A 74 -0.51 -4.45 11.00
CA VAL A 74 -0.99 -5.19 9.83
C VAL A 74 -2.21 -6.04 10.19
N VAL A 75 -2.06 -6.91 11.21
CA VAL A 75 -3.13 -7.83 11.61
C VAL A 75 -4.34 -7.07 12.15
N ARG A 76 -4.14 -6.06 13.00
CA ARG A 76 -5.25 -5.23 13.52
C ARG A 76 -5.98 -4.50 12.42
N GLY A 77 -5.24 -3.93 11.47
CA GLY A 77 -5.77 -3.22 10.31
C GLY A 77 -6.62 -4.12 9.42
N MET A 78 -6.07 -5.27 9.01
CA MET A 78 -6.79 -6.26 8.22
C MET A 78 -8.05 -6.75 8.93
N LEU A 79 -7.97 -7.06 10.23
CA LEU A 79 -9.11 -7.52 11.01
C LEU A 79 -10.20 -6.45 11.14
N ALA A 80 -9.82 -5.20 11.39
CA ALA A 80 -10.78 -4.09 11.49
C ALA A 80 -11.53 -3.88 10.17
N ILE A 81 -10.80 -3.91 9.04
CA ILE A 81 -11.41 -3.80 7.71
C ILE A 81 -12.31 -5.00 7.43
N ALA A 82 -11.82 -6.22 7.64
CA ALA A 82 -12.59 -7.44 7.37
C ALA A 82 -13.86 -7.55 8.22
N LYS A 83 -13.90 -6.94 9.40
CA LYS A 83 -15.12 -6.84 10.22
C LYS A 83 -16.11 -5.78 9.73
N ALA A 84 -15.62 -4.74 9.06
CA ALA A 84 -16.42 -3.59 8.63
C ALA A 84 -16.92 -3.69 7.18
N THR A 85 -16.35 -4.60 6.38
CA THR A 85 -16.68 -4.81 4.96
C THR A 85 -17.12 -6.23 4.69
#